data_AF-A0A6I2Y6A1-F1
#
_entry.id   AF-A0A6I2Y6A1-F1
#
_cell.length_a   1.000
_cell.length_b   1.000
_cell.length_c   1.000
_cell.angle_alpha   90.00
_cell.angle_beta   90.00
_cell.angle_gamma   90.00
#
_symmetry.space_group_name_H-M   'P 1'
#
loop_
_entity.id
_entity.type
_entity.pdbx_description
1 polymer ?
#
loop_
_entity_poly.entity_id
_entity_poly.type
_entity_poly.pdbx_seq_one_letter_code
_entity_poly.pdbx_strand_id
1 'polypeptide(L)'
;MPKSLVARGAWIAAAAAALATIVVLVQIVRNPVGPDSYLPDLTSSALTASAVLLIAFALPLFIRRLQISTSRWLPWLIGAVSASLSLAVWFLVASGHEFKAAALYEGLRIPQPPFVVQFWDLSLVLKSIDCSSYGFDVYEAKNGCMQDASIYGPGTLWLQHVPFRIFSEDSAPALGVIAIIVSSLALVWLARFSSGRGQLVLLVAAIGSPWLLLLERGNFDAFVIWAAVVTAILARRWNTLWSWLLAAAILWLMGTWKYYPFAMGLMLIPALRIKRGWIVLASFAVASAGFVLLTWENFRFSASANSGMVDIRDFVVLGRIPLVGRMIDAVPGGPAMQAGDHLVFALVGLAVLWGVLVGMSLRRPRVEEAMLAIAGSSLFLISIVMSGFGYAYKACFLLLAVPMLSRQGNRRSRAALYSSLVMLLLVGICSIVVWNTTLATLAGVIAAAFAFGASAAIIIRSLRSITWAKRLP
;
A
#
# COMPACT_ATOMS: atom_id res chain seq x y z
N MET A 1 -24.79 -10.43 -17.57
CA MET A 1 -25.65 -9.74 -16.59
C MET A 1 -26.21 -8.45 -17.19
N PRO A 2 -27.51 -8.17 -17.03
CA PRO A 2 -28.13 -6.88 -17.34
C PRO A 2 -27.42 -5.73 -16.61
N LYS A 3 -27.21 -4.60 -17.29
CA LYS A 3 -26.52 -3.42 -16.71
C LYS A 3 -27.24 -2.87 -15.48
N SER A 4 -28.57 -2.97 -15.45
CA SER A 4 -29.40 -2.56 -14.31
C SER A 4 -29.14 -3.41 -13.06
N LEU A 5 -28.98 -4.72 -13.21
CA LEU A 5 -28.68 -5.63 -12.09
C LEU A 5 -27.28 -5.38 -11.52
N VAL A 6 -26.27 -5.18 -12.36
CA VAL A 6 -24.90 -4.86 -11.89
C VAL A 6 -24.86 -3.54 -11.14
N ALA A 7 -25.59 -2.52 -11.63
CA ALA A 7 -25.66 -1.22 -10.97
C ALA A 7 -26.38 -1.29 -9.61
N ARG A 8 -27.50 -2.02 -9.52
CA ARG A 8 -28.21 -2.26 -8.25
C ARG A 8 -27.34 -3.03 -7.26
N GLY A 9 -26.68 -4.09 -7.73
CA GLY A 9 -25.74 -4.87 -6.92
C GLY A 9 -24.60 -4.01 -6.36
N ALA A 10 -24.04 -3.11 -7.16
CA ALA A 10 -22.98 -2.21 -6.69
C ALA A 10 -23.45 -1.29 -5.55
N TRP A 11 -24.69 -0.79 -5.60
CA TRP A 11 -25.26 0.01 -4.50
C TRP A 11 -25.51 -0.82 -3.25
N ILE A 12 -26.05 -2.04 -3.39
CA ILE A 12 -26.27 -2.95 -2.27
C ILE A 12 -24.95 -3.31 -1.60
N ALA A 13 -23.92 -3.64 -2.38
CA ALA A 13 -22.59 -3.96 -1.85
C ALA A 13 -21.94 -2.74 -1.16
N ALA A 14 -22.12 -1.53 -1.71
CA ALA A 14 -21.66 -0.30 -1.06
C ALA A 14 -22.35 -0.07 0.29
N ALA A 15 -23.67 -0.23 0.34
CA ALA A 15 -24.45 -0.09 1.58
C ALA A 15 -24.08 -1.15 2.61
N ALA A 16 -23.86 -2.40 2.17
CA ALA A 16 -23.41 -3.48 3.04
C ALA A 16 -22.00 -3.22 3.60
N ALA A 17 -21.06 -2.72 2.80
CA ALA A 17 -19.73 -2.35 3.27
C ALA A 17 -19.78 -1.17 4.27
N ALA A 18 -20.63 -0.16 4.01
CA ALA A 18 -20.85 0.94 4.95
C ALA A 18 -21.46 0.44 6.28
N LEU A 19 -22.45 -0.46 6.21
CA LEU A 19 -23.05 -1.07 7.40
C LEU A 19 -22.03 -1.90 8.19
N ALA A 20 -21.23 -2.74 7.53
CA ALA A 20 -20.17 -3.52 8.18
C ALA A 20 -19.14 -2.61 8.85
N THR A 21 -18.82 -1.46 8.24
CA THR A 21 -17.95 -0.43 8.84
C THR A 21 -18.56 0.14 10.11
N ILE A 22 -19.86 0.46 10.10
CA ILE A 22 -20.60 0.93 11.28
C ILE A 22 -20.58 -0.14 12.38
N VAL A 23 -20.80 -1.42 12.05
CA VAL A 23 -20.74 -2.51 13.02
C VAL A 23 -19.37 -2.58 13.68
N VAL A 24 -18.27 -2.50 12.91
CA VAL A 24 -16.90 -2.44 13.46
C VAL A 24 -16.73 -1.26 14.42
N LEU A 25 -17.16 -0.06 14.02
CA LEU A 25 -17.05 1.13 14.86
C LEU A 25 -17.87 1.04 16.14
N VAL A 26 -19.08 0.48 16.07
CA VAL A 26 -19.94 0.24 17.24
C VAL A 26 -19.28 -0.74 18.21
N GLN A 27 -18.60 -1.79 17.72
CA GLN A 27 -17.83 -2.69 18.59
C GLN A 27 -16.69 -1.97 19.31
N ILE A 28 -16.03 -1.01 18.66
CA ILE A 28 -14.95 -0.24 19.30
C ILE A 28 -15.51 0.75 20.33
N VAL A 29 -16.58 1.48 19.99
CA VAL A 29 -17.19 2.49 20.89
C VAL A 29 -17.81 1.84 22.14
N ARG A 30 -18.32 0.61 22.02
CA ARG A 30 -18.92 -0.14 23.12
C ARG A 30 -17.92 -0.90 23.97
N ASN A 31 -16.63 -0.88 23.63
CA ASN A 31 -15.62 -1.55 24.42
C ASN A 31 -15.57 -0.91 25.82
N PRO A 32 -15.83 -1.66 26.91
CA PRO A 32 -15.83 -1.15 28.28
C PRO A 32 -14.39 -0.90 28.72
N VAL A 33 -13.79 0.16 28.21
CA VAL A 33 -12.44 0.58 28.56
C VAL A 33 -12.52 1.23 29.95
N GLY A 34 -12.11 0.48 30.98
CA GLY A 34 -12.08 0.96 32.36
C GLY A 34 -11.07 2.11 32.56
N PRO A 35 -11.22 2.93 33.62
CA PRO A 35 -10.36 4.08 33.91
C PRO A 35 -8.87 3.72 34.12
N ASP A 36 -8.55 2.44 34.35
CA ASP A 36 -7.18 1.93 34.58
C ASP A 36 -6.48 1.41 33.31
N SER A 37 -7.11 1.55 32.14
CA SER A 37 -6.51 1.11 30.87
C SER A 37 -5.52 2.14 30.35
N TYR A 38 -4.31 1.70 30.00
CA TYR A 38 -3.22 2.49 29.42
C TYR A 38 -3.52 3.08 28.01
N LEU A 39 -4.80 3.13 27.58
CA LEU A 39 -5.26 3.62 26.29
C LEU A 39 -6.34 4.72 26.45
N PRO A 40 -6.00 5.87 27.06
CA PRO A 40 -6.95 6.96 27.28
C PRO A 40 -7.22 7.74 25.99
N ASP A 41 -7.92 7.16 25.01
CA ASP A 41 -8.70 7.91 23.98
C ASP A 41 -9.45 7.05 22.93
N LEU A 42 -9.57 5.73 23.13
CA LEU A 42 -10.13 4.82 22.10
C LEU A 42 -11.52 5.24 21.61
N THR A 43 -12.38 5.68 22.52
CA THR A 43 -13.75 6.11 22.23
C THR A 43 -13.76 7.38 21.36
N SER A 44 -12.94 8.38 21.66
CA SER A 44 -12.91 9.63 20.88
C SER A 44 -12.32 9.39 19.48
N SER A 45 -11.30 8.54 19.38
CA SER A 45 -10.69 8.11 18.12
C SER A 45 -11.71 7.38 17.24
N ALA A 46 -12.53 6.49 17.84
CA ALA A 46 -13.61 5.79 17.14
C ALA A 46 -14.79 6.68 16.75
N LEU A 47 -15.17 7.65 17.59
CA LEU A 47 -16.21 8.64 17.27
C LEU A 47 -15.77 9.56 16.13
N THR A 48 -14.51 10.01 16.16
CA THR A 48 -13.89 10.79 15.07
C THR A 48 -13.86 9.97 13.78
N ALA A 49 -13.43 8.70 13.85
CA ALA A 49 -13.44 7.80 12.71
C ALA A 49 -14.86 7.63 12.13
N SER A 50 -15.87 7.49 13.00
CA SER A 50 -17.27 7.37 12.62
C SER A 50 -17.77 8.62 11.88
N ALA A 51 -17.51 9.81 12.42
CA ALA A 51 -17.91 11.07 11.80
C ALA A 51 -17.25 11.27 10.43
N VAL A 52 -15.94 11.06 10.33
CA VAL A 52 -15.18 11.25 9.09
C VAL A 52 -15.61 10.22 8.03
N LEU A 53 -15.76 8.95 8.39
CA LEU A 53 -16.21 7.91 7.45
C LEU A 53 -17.64 8.16 7.00
N LEU A 54 -18.55 8.56 7.90
CA LEU A 54 -19.91 8.93 7.54
C LEU A 54 -19.91 10.06 6.50
N ILE A 55 -19.12 11.10 6.70
CA ILE A 55 -18.98 12.21 5.74
C ILE A 55 -18.39 11.70 4.42
N ALA A 56 -17.36 10.86 4.45
CA ALA A 56 -16.71 10.31 3.26
C ALA A 56 -17.65 9.45 2.41
N PHE A 57 -18.58 8.72 3.03
CA PHE A 57 -19.63 7.96 2.33
C PHE A 57 -20.82 8.84 1.93
N ALA A 58 -21.24 9.81 2.74
CA ALA A 58 -22.42 10.63 2.48
C ALA A 58 -22.18 11.71 1.42
N LEU A 59 -21.08 12.45 1.49
CA LEU A 59 -20.81 13.60 0.61
C LEU A 59 -20.88 13.23 -0.89
N PRO A 60 -20.32 12.10 -1.36
CA PRO A 60 -20.41 11.71 -2.76
C PRO A 60 -21.83 11.41 -3.27
N LEU A 61 -22.81 11.15 -2.40
CA LEU A 61 -24.21 10.90 -2.82
C LEU A 61 -24.86 12.12 -3.48
N PHE A 62 -24.44 13.32 -3.05
CA PHE A 62 -24.94 14.60 -3.52
C PHE A 62 -24.28 15.07 -4.81
N ILE A 63 -23.14 14.48 -5.18
CA ILE A 63 -22.37 14.85 -6.37
C ILE A 63 -22.89 14.09 -7.59
N ARG A 64 -23.55 14.80 -8.52
CA ARG A 64 -24.06 14.21 -9.77
C ARG A 64 -23.02 14.16 -10.87
N ARG A 65 -22.13 15.15 -10.92
CA ARG A 65 -21.01 15.26 -11.88
C ARG A 65 -19.89 16.04 -11.20
N LEU A 66 -18.65 15.58 -11.35
CA LEU A 66 -17.46 16.30 -10.90
C LEU A 66 -16.37 16.12 -11.95
N GLN A 67 -16.02 17.23 -12.60
CA GLN A 67 -14.96 17.27 -13.60
C GLN A 67 -13.96 18.33 -13.17
N ILE A 68 -12.78 17.87 -12.76
CA ILE A 68 -11.68 18.74 -12.34
C ILE A 68 -10.69 18.78 -13.50
N SER A 69 -10.58 19.94 -14.13
CA SER A 69 -9.51 20.23 -15.08
C SER A 69 -8.31 20.74 -14.31
N THR A 70 -7.14 20.21 -14.61
CA THR A 70 -5.88 20.55 -13.95
C THR A 70 -4.85 20.97 -14.99
N SER A 71 -3.91 21.82 -14.57
CA SER A 71 -2.80 22.23 -15.42
C SER A 71 -1.87 21.06 -15.74
N ARG A 72 -1.23 21.10 -16.92
CA ARG A 72 -0.17 20.15 -17.30
C ARG A 72 1.05 20.20 -16.36
N TRP A 73 1.19 21.29 -15.60
CA TRP A 73 2.25 21.48 -14.61
C TRP A 73 1.95 20.83 -13.25
N LEU A 74 0.69 20.51 -12.94
CA LEU A 74 0.33 19.97 -11.63
C LEU A 74 1.08 18.68 -11.26
N PRO A 75 1.29 17.70 -12.16
CA PRO A 75 2.11 16.53 -11.84
C PRO A 75 3.53 16.86 -11.39
N TRP A 76 4.15 17.88 -11.98
CA TRP A 76 5.49 18.33 -11.57
C TRP A 76 5.46 19.04 -10.23
N LEU A 77 4.43 19.84 -9.96
CA LEU A 77 4.24 20.46 -8.63
C LEU A 77 4.12 19.38 -7.55
N ILE A 78 3.37 18.30 -7.79
CA ILE A 78 3.25 17.18 -6.84
C ILE A 78 4.63 16.57 -6.54
N GLY A 79 5.42 16.29 -7.59
CA GLY A 79 6.78 15.79 -7.42
C GLY A 79 7.70 16.77 -6.69
N ALA A 80 7.61 18.06 -7.02
CA ALA A 80 8.40 19.11 -6.39
C ALA A 80 8.06 19.28 -4.91
N VAL A 81 6.77 19.22 -4.54
CA VAL A 81 6.32 19.27 -3.14
C VAL A 81 6.85 18.07 -2.36
N SER A 82 6.68 16.86 -2.91
CA SER A 82 7.24 15.62 -2.34
C SER A 82 8.75 15.74 -2.09
N ALA A 83 9.50 16.10 -3.13
CA ALA A 83 10.96 16.20 -3.04
C ALA A 83 11.40 17.32 -2.07
N SER A 84 10.78 18.49 -2.15
CA SER A 84 11.20 19.65 -1.35
C SER A 84 10.97 19.42 0.14
N LEU A 85 9.84 18.83 0.54
CA LEU A 85 9.59 18.53 1.95
C LEU A 85 10.59 17.53 2.49
N SER A 86 10.80 16.40 1.80
CA SER A 86 11.75 15.38 2.27
C SER A 86 13.20 15.84 2.23
N LEU A 87 13.62 16.57 1.19
CA LEU A 87 14.98 17.11 1.09
C LEU A 87 15.23 18.23 2.10
N ALA A 88 14.24 19.09 2.38
CA ALA A 88 14.38 20.12 3.38
C ALA A 88 14.60 19.51 4.77
N VAL A 89 13.85 18.45 5.12
CA VAL A 89 14.02 17.82 6.43
C VAL A 89 15.35 17.09 6.50
N TRP A 90 15.73 16.34 5.46
CA TRP A 90 17.05 15.71 5.37
C TRP A 90 18.18 16.74 5.53
N PHE A 91 18.10 17.88 4.83
CA PHE A 91 19.11 18.94 4.90
C PHE A 91 19.22 19.56 6.30
N LEU A 92 18.09 19.76 7.01
CA LEU A 92 18.10 20.25 8.38
C LEU A 92 18.85 19.29 9.31
N VAL A 93 18.60 17.98 9.20
CA VAL A 93 19.33 16.98 10.00
C VAL A 93 20.82 16.97 9.60
N ALA A 94 21.13 16.95 8.30
CA ALA A 94 22.50 16.92 7.80
C ALA A 94 23.32 18.17 8.18
N SER A 95 22.66 19.30 8.41
CA SER A 95 23.29 20.56 8.83
C SER A 95 23.32 20.77 10.35
N GLY A 96 23.00 19.74 11.14
CA GLY A 96 23.02 19.81 12.62
C GLY A 96 21.85 20.56 13.24
N HIS A 97 20.79 20.84 12.47
CA HIS A 97 19.57 21.50 12.95
C HIS A 97 18.49 20.50 13.38
N GLU A 98 18.87 19.49 14.18
CA GLU A 98 18.01 18.36 14.56
C GLU A 98 16.72 18.81 15.24
N PHE A 99 16.76 19.81 16.14
CA PHE A 99 15.56 20.35 16.78
C PHE A 99 14.54 20.95 15.79
N LYS A 100 15.02 21.63 14.74
CA LYS A 100 14.13 22.19 13.71
C LYS A 100 13.52 21.07 12.85
N ALA A 101 14.31 20.05 12.54
CA ALA A 101 13.83 18.86 11.85
C ALA A 101 12.78 18.11 12.68
N ALA A 102 13.03 17.93 13.98
CA ALA A 102 12.09 17.32 14.92
C ALA A 102 10.77 18.09 15.00
N ALA A 103 10.82 19.42 15.13
CA ALA A 103 9.61 20.26 15.13
C ALA A 103 8.81 20.13 13.82
N LEU A 104 9.49 20.02 12.68
CA LEU A 104 8.85 19.80 11.38
C LEU A 104 8.21 18.41 11.31
N TYR A 105 8.88 17.37 11.81
CA TYR A 105 8.31 16.02 11.90
C TYR A 105 7.10 15.97 12.82
N GLU A 106 7.15 16.59 14.00
CA GLU A 106 6.02 16.68 14.92
C GLU A 106 4.83 17.41 14.30
N GLY A 107 5.07 18.55 13.66
CA GLY A 107 4.04 19.32 12.97
C GLY A 107 3.38 18.54 11.83
N LEU A 108 4.15 17.68 11.15
CA LEU A 108 3.67 16.77 10.11
C LEU A 108 3.18 15.42 10.64
N ARG A 109 3.19 15.22 11.96
CA ARG A 109 2.81 13.95 12.64
C ARG A 109 3.60 12.75 12.13
N ILE A 110 4.88 12.94 11.82
CA ILE A 110 5.82 11.89 11.44
C ILE A 110 6.54 11.42 12.72
N PRO A 111 6.47 10.12 13.06
CA PRO A 111 7.02 9.60 14.30
C PRO A 111 8.56 9.63 14.26
N GLN A 112 9.17 10.17 15.32
CA GLN A 112 10.62 10.25 15.45
C GLN A 112 11.11 9.51 16.71
N PRO A 113 12.25 8.81 16.63
CA PRO A 113 12.93 8.35 17.83
C PRO A 113 13.54 9.56 18.58
N PRO A 114 13.98 9.37 19.84
CA PRO A 114 14.68 10.41 20.60
C PRO A 114 15.94 10.96 19.91
N PHE A 115 16.51 10.19 18.97
CA PHE A 115 17.61 10.60 18.09
C PHE A 115 17.19 10.41 16.63
N VAL A 116 17.32 11.45 15.81
CA VAL A 116 16.95 11.40 14.39
C VAL A 116 18.09 10.77 13.60
N VAL A 117 17.95 9.48 13.27
CA VAL A 117 18.90 8.80 12.39
C VAL A 117 18.41 8.89 10.95
N GLN A 118 19.22 9.52 10.10
CA GLN A 118 18.89 9.70 8.69
C GLN A 118 18.66 8.35 8.01
N PHE A 119 17.53 8.21 7.34
CA PHE A 119 17.19 7.00 6.57
C PHE A 119 17.33 5.72 7.40
N TRP A 120 16.83 5.73 8.64
CA TRP A 120 16.98 4.63 9.60
C TRP A 120 16.73 3.24 9.01
N ASP A 121 15.64 3.04 8.27
CA ASP A 121 15.31 1.72 7.71
C ASP A 121 16.32 1.32 6.63
N LEU A 122 16.77 2.26 5.79
CA LEU A 122 17.82 2.03 4.80
C LEU A 122 19.15 1.69 5.46
N SER A 123 19.55 2.44 6.50
CA SER A 123 20.77 2.19 7.27
C SER A 123 20.77 0.79 7.86
N LEU A 124 19.65 0.34 8.45
CA LEU A 124 19.52 -1.00 9.00
C LEU A 124 19.70 -2.10 7.94
N VAL A 125 19.13 -1.94 6.74
CA VAL A 125 19.33 -2.93 5.66
C VAL A 125 20.77 -2.93 5.19
N LEU A 126 21.36 -1.75 4.95
CA LEU A 126 22.73 -1.64 4.47
C LEU A 126 23.73 -2.17 5.50
N LYS A 127 23.48 -1.94 6.79
CA LYS A 127 24.26 -2.53 7.88
C LYS A 127 24.18 -4.06 7.87
N SER A 128 23.00 -4.65 7.64
CA SER A 128 22.88 -6.10 7.49
C SER A 128 23.67 -6.63 6.28
N ILE A 129 23.72 -5.89 5.18
CA ILE A 129 24.54 -6.26 4.01
C ILE A 129 26.03 -6.23 4.38
N ASP A 130 26.47 -5.18 5.06
CA ASP A 130 27.85 -5.06 5.53
C ASP A 130 28.22 -6.19 6.50
N CYS A 131 27.41 -6.44 7.53
CA CYS A 131 27.61 -7.53 8.48
C CYS A 131 27.69 -8.90 7.79
N SER A 132 26.78 -9.19 6.85
CA SER A 132 26.80 -10.43 6.07
C SER A 132 28.09 -10.56 5.26
N SER A 133 28.59 -9.46 4.69
CA SER A 133 29.83 -9.47 3.91
C SER A 133 31.08 -9.83 4.74
N TYR A 134 31.02 -9.60 6.06
CA TYR A 134 32.06 -10.01 7.02
C TYR A 134 31.82 -11.41 7.61
N GLY A 135 30.79 -12.14 7.15
CA GLY A 135 30.50 -13.51 7.56
C GLY A 135 29.63 -13.64 8.81
N PHE A 136 29.01 -12.55 9.30
CA PHE A 136 28.07 -12.62 10.41
C PHE A 136 26.70 -13.15 9.94
N ASP A 137 26.05 -14.02 10.73
CA ASP A 137 24.67 -14.40 10.50
C ASP A 137 23.72 -13.29 10.97
N VAL A 138 23.20 -12.52 10.01
CA VAL A 138 22.33 -11.37 10.28
C VAL A 138 20.92 -11.75 10.74
N TYR A 139 20.56 -13.04 10.70
CA TYR A 139 19.28 -13.53 11.21
C TYR A 139 19.33 -13.92 12.68
N GLU A 140 20.52 -13.92 13.28
CA GLU A 140 20.72 -14.11 14.72
C GLU A 140 20.78 -12.77 15.45
N ALA A 141 20.08 -12.67 16.58
CA ALA A 141 20.14 -11.48 17.43
C ALA A 141 21.48 -11.45 18.18
N LYS A 142 22.02 -10.23 18.41
CA LYS A 142 23.29 -10.02 19.13
C LYS A 142 24.47 -10.80 18.53
N ASN A 143 24.53 -10.91 17.21
CA ASN A 143 25.58 -11.60 16.46
C ASN A 143 26.97 -10.90 16.48
N GLY A 144 27.15 -9.86 17.31
CA GLY A 144 28.37 -9.05 17.39
C GLY A 144 28.42 -7.86 16.42
N CYS A 145 27.59 -7.83 15.38
CA CYS A 145 27.51 -6.75 14.39
C CYS A 145 26.18 -5.97 14.46
N MET A 146 25.08 -6.70 14.68
CA MET A 146 23.72 -6.16 14.86
C MET A 146 23.17 -6.55 16.23
N GLN A 147 22.37 -5.67 16.82
CA GLN A 147 21.66 -5.96 18.08
C GLN A 147 20.43 -6.84 17.81
N ASP A 148 19.64 -6.46 16.82
CA ASP A 148 18.41 -7.16 16.43
C ASP A 148 18.64 -7.99 15.16
N ALA A 149 17.93 -9.11 15.05
CA ALA A 149 17.93 -9.94 13.86
C ALA A 149 17.25 -9.22 12.68
N SER A 150 17.81 -9.42 11.48
CA SER A 150 17.25 -8.86 10.25
C SER A 150 15.89 -9.46 9.93
N ILE A 151 14.89 -8.60 9.76
CA ILE A 151 13.53 -8.99 9.37
C ILE A 151 13.33 -9.01 7.85
N TYR A 152 14.39 -8.75 7.08
CA TYR A 152 14.38 -8.68 5.62
C TYR A 152 14.68 -10.04 4.98
N GLY A 153 14.13 -10.28 3.79
CA GLY A 153 14.35 -11.52 3.07
C GLY A 153 15.82 -11.69 2.63
N PRO A 154 16.31 -12.94 2.49
CA PRO A 154 17.72 -13.22 2.12
C PRO A 154 18.17 -12.63 0.80
N GLY A 155 17.24 -12.27 -0.09
CA GLY A 155 17.58 -11.63 -1.36
C GLY A 155 18.20 -10.23 -1.20
N THR A 156 18.00 -9.57 -0.06
CA THR A 156 18.68 -8.30 0.24
C THR A 156 20.19 -8.47 0.32
N LEU A 157 20.67 -9.60 0.85
CA LEU A 157 22.08 -9.88 1.07
C LEU A 157 22.86 -10.09 -0.24
N TRP A 158 22.17 -10.39 -1.35
CA TRP A 158 22.81 -10.47 -2.67
C TRP A 158 23.45 -9.14 -3.10
N LEU A 159 22.99 -8.03 -2.55
CA LEU A 159 23.56 -6.71 -2.79
C LEU A 159 25.01 -6.57 -2.27
N GLN A 160 25.45 -7.45 -1.36
CA GLN A 160 26.85 -7.50 -0.91
C GLN A 160 27.85 -7.78 -2.05
N HIS A 161 27.37 -8.36 -3.15
CA HIS A 161 28.19 -8.71 -4.31
C HIS A 161 28.27 -7.60 -5.36
N VAL A 162 27.58 -6.46 -5.16
CA VAL A 162 27.67 -5.31 -6.05
C VAL A 162 28.99 -4.58 -5.78
N PRO A 163 29.79 -4.29 -6.81
CA PRO A 163 31.12 -3.70 -6.63
C PRO A 163 31.07 -2.28 -6.05
N PHE A 164 32.23 -1.79 -5.61
CA PHE A 164 32.45 -0.43 -5.11
C PHE A 164 31.72 -0.05 -3.82
N ARG A 165 31.26 -1.05 -3.04
CA ARG A 165 30.54 -0.84 -1.76
C ARG A 165 29.37 0.14 -1.88
N ILE A 166 28.70 0.15 -3.04
CA ILE A 166 27.54 1.02 -3.30
C ILE A 166 26.43 0.75 -2.29
N PHE A 167 26.25 -0.52 -1.90
CA PHE A 167 25.29 -0.96 -0.89
C PHE A 167 25.98 -1.25 0.44
N SER A 168 26.49 -0.20 1.07
CA SER A 168 27.06 -0.19 2.43
C SER A 168 26.40 0.89 3.28
N GLU A 169 26.40 0.75 4.61
CA GLU A 169 25.81 1.69 5.56
C GLU A 169 26.33 3.12 5.34
N ASP A 170 27.61 3.28 5.00
CA ASP A 170 28.23 4.57 4.69
C ASP A 170 27.56 5.31 3.51
N SER A 171 26.93 4.56 2.60
CA SER A 171 26.23 5.10 1.43
C SER A 171 24.77 5.46 1.72
N ALA A 172 24.25 5.20 2.93
CA ALA A 172 22.85 5.41 3.28
C ALA A 172 22.36 6.86 3.01
N PRO A 173 23.09 7.94 3.34
CA PRO A 173 22.64 9.29 3.06
C PRO A 173 22.47 9.56 1.56
N ALA A 174 23.43 9.14 0.73
CA ALA A 174 23.39 9.34 -0.71
C ALA A 174 22.28 8.52 -1.37
N LEU A 175 22.15 7.24 -1.00
CA LEU A 175 21.08 6.37 -1.50
C LEU A 175 19.70 6.84 -1.05
N GLY A 176 19.58 7.38 0.17
CA GLY A 176 18.34 7.98 0.68
C GLY A 176 17.89 9.20 -0.13
N VAL A 177 18.82 10.11 -0.45
CA VAL A 177 18.54 11.26 -1.34
C VAL A 177 18.10 10.80 -2.73
N ILE A 178 18.78 9.80 -3.31
CA ILE A 178 18.36 9.20 -4.58
C ILE A 178 16.94 8.62 -4.46
N ALA A 179 16.64 7.93 -3.36
CA ALA A 179 15.31 7.37 -3.12
C ALA A 179 14.21 8.45 -3.03
N ILE A 180 14.49 9.61 -2.41
CA ILE A 180 13.59 10.77 -2.41
C ILE A 180 13.28 11.22 -3.84
N ILE A 181 14.32 11.39 -4.66
CA ILE A 181 14.19 11.87 -6.04
C ILE A 181 13.39 10.87 -6.89
N VAL A 182 13.78 9.60 -6.87
CA VAL A 182 13.13 8.56 -7.69
C VAL A 182 11.67 8.35 -7.26
N SER A 183 11.38 8.35 -5.97
CA SER A 183 10.00 8.25 -5.47
C SER A 183 9.15 9.45 -5.86
N SER A 184 9.72 10.66 -5.81
CA SER A 184 9.04 11.87 -6.25
C SER A 184 8.75 11.83 -7.76
N LEU A 185 9.66 11.31 -8.57
CA LEU A 185 9.42 11.07 -10.00
C LEU A 185 8.36 9.99 -10.26
N ALA A 186 8.31 8.94 -9.43
CA ALA A 186 7.25 7.95 -9.48
C ALA A 186 5.87 8.58 -9.20
N LEU A 187 5.76 9.51 -8.25
CA LEU A 187 4.53 10.30 -8.05
C LEU A 187 4.19 11.17 -9.26
N VAL A 188 5.17 11.86 -9.86
CA VAL A 188 4.94 12.63 -11.11
C VAL A 188 4.34 11.72 -12.18
N TRP A 189 4.89 10.52 -12.33
CA TRP A 189 4.41 9.55 -13.31
C TRP A 189 2.98 9.09 -13.02
N LEU A 190 2.67 8.73 -11.76
CA LEU A 190 1.31 8.36 -11.33
C LEU A 190 0.32 9.51 -11.53
N ALA A 191 0.73 10.76 -11.27
CA ALA A 191 -0.08 11.94 -11.44
C ALA A 191 -0.40 12.21 -12.92
N ARG A 192 0.58 12.05 -13.81
CA ARG A 192 0.35 12.08 -15.27
C ARG A 192 -0.58 10.96 -15.73
N PHE A 193 -0.55 9.83 -15.04
CA PHE A 193 -1.41 8.69 -15.34
C PHE A 193 -2.82 8.80 -14.73
N SER A 194 -3.07 9.81 -13.90
CA SER A 194 -4.34 10.06 -13.22
C SER A 194 -5.18 11.15 -13.89
N SER A 195 -6.48 11.21 -13.55
CA SER A 195 -7.33 12.38 -13.86
C SER A 195 -7.17 13.47 -12.79
N GLY A 196 -7.70 14.68 -13.01
CA GLY A 196 -7.55 15.81 -12.09
C GLY A 196 -7.92 15.51 -10.63
N ARG A 197 -8.97 14.72 -10.38
CA ARG A 197 -9.32 14.27 -9.02
C ARG A 197 -8.23 13.40 -8.38
N GLY A 198 -7.64 12.50 -9.15
CA GLY A 198 -6.54 11.66 -8.68
C GLY A 198 -5.27 12.47 -8.43
N GLN A 199 -5.02 13.50 -9.26
CA GLN A 199 -3.90 14.41 -9.05
C GLN A 199 -4.04 15.20 -7.73
N LEU A 200 -5.25 15.63 -7.37
CA LEU A 200 -5.48 16.25 -6.06
C LEU A 200 -5.20 15.27 -4.91
N VAL A 201 -5.65 14.02 -5.00
CA VAL A 201 -5.33 12.99 -3.99
C VAL A 201 -3.82 12.73 -3.90
N LEU A 202 -3.11 12.70 -5.04
CA LEU A 202 -1.65 12.53 -5.04
C LEU A 202 -0.91 13.76 -4.47
N LEU A 203 -1.44 14.97 -4.64
CA LEU A 203 -0.91 16.17 -3.98
C LEU A 203 -1.09 16.10 -2.46
N VAL A 204 -2.29 15.71 -2.01
CA VAL A 204 -2.61 15.45 -0.60
C VAL A 204 -1.68 14.36 -0.04
N ALA A 205 -1.43 13.30 -0.79
CA ALA A 205 -0.51 12.25 -0.39
C ALA A 205 0.95 12.71 -0.34
N ALA A 206 1.38 13.61 -1.23
CA ALA A 206 2.76 14.12 -1.27
C ALA A 206 3.16 14.90 -0.01
N ILE A 207 2.19 15.53 0.66
CA ILE A 207 2.37 16.20 1.97
C ILE A 207 1.96 15.31 3.15
N GLY A 208 1.46 14.12 2.85
CA GLY A 208 0.91 13.18 3.82
C GLY A 208 2.00 12.47 4.60
N SER A 209 1.77 12.26 5.90
CA SER A 209 2.75 11.62 6.78
C SER A 209 3.18 10.21 6.36
N PRO A 210 2.35 9.33 5.77
CA PRO A 210 2.80 8.04 5.23
C PRO A 210 3.87 8.18 4.16
N TRP A 211 3.67 9.12 3.24
CA TRP A 211 4.58 9.32 2.12
C TRP A 211 5.89 9.93 2.61
N LEU A 212 5.80 10.95 3.45
CA LEU A 212 6.98 11.57 4.02
C LEU A 212 7.76 10.61 4.93
N LEU A 213 7.07 9.78 5.72
CA LEU A 213 7.70 8.72 6.52
C LEU A 213 8.39 7.67 5.64
N LEU A 214 7.78 7.27 4.52
CA LEU A 214 8.39 6.35 3.56
C LEU A 214 9.75 6.88 3.07
N LEU A 215 9.79 8.16 2.72
CA LEU A 215 10.98 8.83 2.18
C LEU A 215 12.03 9.13 3.24
N GLU A 216 11.59 9.62 4.40
CA GLU A 216 12.43 9.92 5.55
C GLU A 216 13.21 8.69 6.03
N ARG A 217 12.53 7.54 6.10
CA ARG A 217 13.16 6.28 6.51
C ARG A 217 14.02 5.65 5.41
N GLY A 218 13.92 6.11 4.17
CA GLY A 218 14.53 5.42 3.02
C GLY A 218 14.00 4.00 2.87
N ASN A 219 12.73 3.77 3.23
CA ASN A 219 12.21 2.41 3.40
C ASN A 219 12.16 1.65 2.07
N PHE A 220 12.50 0.36 2.13
CA PHE A 220 12.51 -0.54 0.97
C PHE A 220 11.14 -0.68 0.28
N ASP A 221 10.04 -0.36 0.97
CA ASP A 221 8.68 -0.32 0.41
C ASP A 221 8.58 0.73 -0.73
N ALA A 222 9.47 1.73 -0.80
CA ALA A 222 9.56 2.66 -1.92
C ALA A 222 9.99 1.95 -3.22
N PHE A 223 10.97 1.05 -3.14
CA PHE A 223 11.45 0.26 -4.28
C PHE A 223 10.35 -0.65 -4.84
N VAL A 224 9.47 -1.15 -3.97
CA VAL A 224 8.27 -1.92 -4.36
C VAL A 224 7.33 -1.07 -5.23
N ILE A 225 7.12 0.21 -4.87
CA ILE A 225 6.33 1.16 -5.69
C ILE A 225 7.03 1.41 -7.03
N TRP A 226 8.35 1.59 -7.03
CA TRP A 226 9.12 1.80 -8.26
C TRP A 226 9.02 0.59 -9.19
N ALA A 227 9.16 -0.62 -8.65
CA ALA A 227 9.02 -1.88 -9.39
C ALA A 227 7.65 -2.01 -10.06
N ALA A 228 6.57 -1.64 -9.36
CA ALA A 228 5.23 -1.60 -9.93
C ALA A 228 5.12 -0.56 -11.07
N VAL A 229 5.63 0.65 -10.87
CA VAL A 229 5.64 1.71 -11.90
C VAL A 229 6.42 1.28 -13.14
N VAL A 230 7.64 0.76 -12.96
CA VAL A 230 8.49 0.25 -14.05
C VAL A 230 7.79 -0.89 -14.78
N THR A 231 7.17 -1.82 -14.05
CA THR A 231 6.39 -2.93 -14.65
C THR A 231 5.26 -2.41 -15.53
N ALA A 232 4.50 -1.41 -15.05
CA ALA A 232 3.45 -0.79 -15.86
C ALA A 232 4.00 -0.05 -17.09
N ILE A 233 5.16 0.61 -16.98
CA ILE A 233 5.85 1.25 -18.11
C ILE A 233 6.27 0.20 -19.14
N LEU A 234 6.91 -0.88 -18.71
CA LEU A 234 7.35 -1.99 -19.56
C LEU A 234 6.17 -2.59 -20.31
N ALA A 235 5.13 -3.00 -19.58
CA ALA A 235 3.93 -3.62 -20.17
C ALA A 235 3.20 -2.70 -21.16
N ARG A 236 3.18 -1.39 -20.89
CA ARG A 236 2.54 -0.40 -21.76
C ARG A 236 3.36 -0.11 -23.02
N ARG A 237 4.68 -0.02 -22.90
CA ARG A 237 5.57 0.37 -24.00
C ARG A 237 5.95 -0.79 -24.90
N TRP A 238 6.17 -1.97 -24.30
CA TRP A 238 6.57 -3.19 -24.99
C TRP A 238 5.69 -4.32 -24.50
N ASN A 239 4.69 -4.71 -25.28
CA ASN A 239 3.83 -5.85 -24.94
C ASN A 239 4.38 -7.15 -25.57
N THR A 240 5.61 -7.53 -25.21
CA THR A 240 6.33 -8.70 -25.74
C THR A 240 6.71 -9.66 -24.61
N LEU A 241 7.01 -10.92 -24.93
CA LEU A 241 7.31 -11.92 -23.89
C LEU A 241 8.50 -11.52 -23.01
N TRP A 242 9.56 -10.96 -23.60
CA TRP A 242 10.76 -10.55 -22.86
C TRP A 242 10.49 -9.41 -21.87
N SER A 243 9.67 -8.42 -22.22
CA SER A 243 9.36 -7.33 -21.28
C SER A 243 8.55 -7.83 -20.08
N TRP A 244 7.67 -8.82 -20.28
CA TRP A 244 6.96 -9.49 -19.20
C TRP A 244 7.86 -10.38 -18.34
N LEU A 245 8.85 -11.05 -18.94
CA LEU A 245 9.87 -11.79 -18.19
C LEU A 245 10.74 -10.85 -17.35
N LEU A 246 11.15 -9.71 -17.91
CA LEU A 246 11.87 -8.67 -17.17
C LEU A 246 11.03 -8.11 -16.02
N ALA A 247 9.75 -7.81 -16.27
CA ALA A 247 8.83 -7.39 -15.22
C ALA A 247 8.71 -8.44 -14.11
N ALA A 248 8.55 -9.72 -14.47
CA ALA A 248 8.49 -10.80 -13.49
C ALA A 248 9.78 -10.91 -12.66
N ALA A 249 10.95 -10.77 -13.29
CA ALA A 249 12.24 -10.77 -12.59
C ALA A 249 12.37 -9.61 -11.59
N ILE A 250 11.95 -8.39 -11.99
CA ILE A 250 11.95 -7.22 -11.10
C ILE A 250 11.03 -7.43 -9.90
N LEU A 251 9.79 -7.89 -10.13
CA LEU A 251 8.83 -8.14 -9.04
C LEU A 251 9.29 -9.29 -8.14
N TRP A 252 9.91 -10.32 -8.71
CA TRP A 252 10.42 -11.46 -7.95
C TRP A 252 11.57 -11.02 -7.05
N LEU A 253 12.50 -10.20 -7.56
CA LEU A 253 13.59 -9.62 -6.76
C LEU A 253 13.05 -8.81 -5.56
N MET A 254 11.99 -8.02 -5.75
CA MET A 254 11.36 -7.32 -4.61
C MET A 254 10.77 -8.31 -3.59
N GLY A 255 10.23 -9.44 -4.06
CA GLY A 255 9.74 -10.54 -3.24
C GLY A 255 10.83 -11.30 -2.47
N THR A 256 12.07 -11.28 -2.94
CA THR A 256 13.19 -11.87 -2.19
C THR A 256 13.75 -10.90 -1.15
N TRP A 257 13.47 -9.60 -1.26
CA TRP A 257 13.87 -8.57 -0.29
C TRP A 257 12.89 -8.44 0.87
N LYS A 258 11.60 -8.50 0.58
CA LYS A 258 10.52 -8.67 1.55
C LYS A 258 9.58 -9.71 0.94
N TYR A 259 8.95 -10.57 1.74
CA TYR A 259 8.14 -11.66 1.18
C TYR A 259 6.78 -11.22 0.63
N TYR A 260 6.15 -10.21 1.23
CA TYR A 260 4.80 -9.76 0.83
C TYR A 260 4.70 -9.16 -0.60
N PRO A 261 5.73 -8.53 -1.19
CA PRO A 261 5.84 -8.19 -2.61
C PRO A 261 5.62 -9.32 -3.61
N PHE A 262 5.73 -10.60 -3.24
CA PHE A 262 5.31 -11.70 -4.13
C PHE A 262 3.83 -11.58 -4.54
N ALA A 263 2.99 -10.92 -3.74
CA ALA A 263 1.61 -10.61 -4.08
C ALA A 263 1.46 -9.69 -5.31
N MET A 264 2.50 -8.97 -5.73
CA MET A 264 2.51 -8.22 -6.99
C MET A 264 2.52 -9.13 -8.23
N GLY A 265 2.77 -10.43 -8.08
CA GLY A 265 2.65 -11.39 -9.18
C GLY A 265 1.28 -11.36 -9.87
N LEU A 266 0.22 -10.92 -9.17
CA LEU A 266 -1.10 -10.68 -9.76
C LEU A 266 -1.09 -9.62 -10.87
N MET A 267 -0.14 -8.68 -10.84
CA MET A 267 0.07 -7.69 -11.89
C MET A 267 0.52 -8.32 -13.21
N LEU A 268 1.07 -9.53 -13.19
CA LEU A 268 1.55 -10.26 -14.37
C LEU A 268 0.43 -11.02 -15.09
N ILE A 269 -0.77 -11.13 -14.50
CA ILE A 269 -1.90 -11.87 -15.10
C ILE A 269 -2.21 -11.43 -16.55
N PRO A 270 -2.17 -10.13 -16.91
CA PRO A 270 -2.34 -9.71 -18.29
C PRO A 270 -1.32 -10.26 -19.30
N ALA A 271 -0.18 -10.80 -18.86
CA ALA A 271 0.76 -11.50 -19.74
C ALA A 271 0.09 -12.69 -20.44
N LEU A 272 -0.96 -13.31 -19.88
CA LEU A 272 -1.71 -14.40 -20.53
C LEU A 272 -2.32 -14.02 -21.89
N ARG A 273 -2.36 -12.73 -22.24
CA ARG A 273 -2.83 -12.26 -23.54
C ARG A 273 -1.85 -12.51 -24.68
N ILE A 274 -0.55 -12.64 -24.39
CA ILE A 274 0.47 -12.88 -25.41
C ILE A 274 0.71 -14.37 -25.60
N LYS A 275 1.17 -14.76 -26.80
CA LYS A 275 1.54 -16.16 -27.10
C LYS A 275 2.65 -16.59 -26.11
N ARG A 276 2.45 -17.73 -25.44
CA ARG A 276 3.34 -18.25 -24.37
C ARG A 276 3.46 -17.37 -23.12
N GLY A 277 2.58 -16.39 -22.92
CA GLY A 277 2.59 -15.55 -21.72
C GLY A 277 2.37 -16.30 -20.40
N TRP A 278 1.80 -17.51 -20.45
CA TRP A 278 1.68 -18.39 -19.29
C TRP A 278 3.05 -18.77 -18.68
N ILE A 279 4.12 -18.79 -19.48
CA ILE A 279 5.49 -19.06 -19.01
C ILE A 279 5.89 -18.04 -17.95
N VAL A 280 5.56 -16.77 -18.15
CA VAL A 280 5.89 -15.69 -17.20
C VAL A 280 5.29 -15.96 -15.82
N LEU A 281 4.01 -16.33 -15.77
CA LEU A 281 3.31 -16.63 -14.53
C LEU A 281 3.80 -17.93 -13.90
N ALA A 282 3.99 -18.99 -14.69
CA ALA A 282 4.46 -20.27 -14.19
C ALA A 282 5.87 -20.14 -13.61
N SER A 283 6.79 -19.49 -14.32
CA SER A 283 8.16 -19.23 -13.84
C SER A 283 8.16 -18.37 -12.59
N PHE A 284 7.36 -17.29 -12.54
CA PHE A 284 7.24 -16.45 -11.34
C PHE A 284 6.72 -17.25 -10.14
N ALA A 285 5.65 -18.05 -10.34
CA ALA A 285 5.04 -18.83 -9.27
C ALA A 285 6.00 -19.91 -8.74
N VAL A 286 6.65 -20.67 -9.64
CA VAL A 286 7.63 -21.70 -9.26
C VAL A 286 8.83 -21.08 -8.55
N ALA A 287 9.38 -19.97 -9.06
CA ALA A 287 10.51 -19.30 -8.44
C ALA A 287 10.15 -18.71 -7.06
N SER A 288 8.95 -18.13 -6.92
CA SER A 288 8.49 -17.57 -5.63
C SER A 288 8.24 -18.69 -4.61
N ALA A 289 7.55 -19.76 -5.01
CA ALA A 289 7.29 -20.90 -4.12
C ALA A 289 8.60 -21.61 -3.72
N GLY A 290 9.49 -21.86 -4.69
CA GLY A 290 10.80 -22.42 -4.42
C GLY A 290 11.61 -21.56 -3.46
N PHE A 291 11.64 -20.24 -3.66
CA PHE A 291 12.35 -19.33 -2.75
C PHE A 291 11.76 -19.35 -1.32
N VAL A 292 10.43 -19.27 -1.18
CA VAL A 292 9.76 -19.33 0.13
C VAL A 292 10.02 -20.66 0.83
N LEU A 293 10.00 -21.79 0.11
CA LEU A 293 10.29 -23.10 0.68
C LEU A 293 11.75 -23.22 1.12
N LEU A 294 12.70 -22.76 0.31
CA LEU A 294 14.12 -22.77 0.63
C LEU A 294 14.48 -21.82 1.78
N THR A 295 13.67 -20.78 2.02
CA THR A 295 13.89 -19.78 3.07
C THR A 295 12.79 -19.80 4.12
N TRP A 296 12.18 -20.97 4.36
CA TRP A 296 10.97 -21.12 5.17
C TRP A 296 11.12 -20.60 6.60
N GLU A 297 12.29 -20.77 7.20
CA GLU A 297 12.58 -20.27 8.56
C GLU A 297 12.59 -18.75 8.61
N ASN A 298 13.32 -18.12 7.68
CA ASN A 298 13.34 -16.66 7.52
C ASN A 298 11.97 -16.08 7.18
N PHE A 299 11.20 -16.78 6.36
CA PHE A 299 9.81 -16.41 6.06
C PHE A 299 8.95 -16.42 7.32
N ARG A 300 9.01 -17.49 8.13
CA ARG A 300 8.26 -17.60 9.39
C ARG A 300 8.68 -16.53 10.40
N PHE A 301 9.99 -16.29 10.53
CA PHE A 301 10.54 -15.27 11.42
C PHE A 301 10.10 -13.85 11.01
N SER A 302 10.24 -13.50 9.72
CA SER A 302 9.81 -12.20 9.21
C SER A 302 8.29 -12.01 9.37
N ALA A 303 7.50 -13.06 9.11
CA ALA A 303 6.06 -13.03 9.30
C ALA A 303 5.66 -12.84 10.77
N SER A 304 6.31 -13.54 11.70
CA SER A 304 6.03 -13.42 13.13
C SER A 304 6.47 -12.08 13.70
N ALA A 305 7.64 -11.55 13.28
CA ALA A 305 8.14 -10.25 13.70
C ALA A 305 7.16 -9.12 13.33
N ASN A 306 6.54 -9.18 12.15
CA ASN A 306 5.51 -8.21 11.75
C ASN A 306 4.28 -8.26 12.68
N SER A 307 3.85 -9.44 13.15
CA SER A 307 2.74 -9.58 14.09
C SER A 307 3.12 -9.30 15.56
N GLY A 308 4.41 -9.37 15.91
CA GLY A 308 4.92 -9.12 17.26
C GLY A 308 5.20 -7.65 17.57
N MET A 309 5.42 -6.81 16.54
CA MET A 309 5.65 -5.37 16.66
C MET A 309 4.37 -4.55 16.88
N VAL A 310 3.29 -5.17 17.35
CA VAL A 310 1.97 -4.52 17.48
C VAL A 310 2.02 -3.45 18.56
N ASP A 311 1.99 -2.19 18.15
CA ASP A 311 1.61 -1.08 19.00
C ASP A 311 0.10 -0.84 18.88
N ILE A 312 -0.60 -0.85 20.02
CA ILE A 312 -2.04 -0.61 20.12
C ILE A 312 -2.33 0.87 20.36
N ARG A 313 -1.29 1.66 20.65
CA ARG A 313 -1.39 3.12 20.74
C ARG A 313 -1.63 3.71 19.36
N ASP A 314 -2.20 4.91 19.34
CA ASP A 314 -2.36 5.70 18.11
C ASP A 314 -1.00 6.26 17.67
N PHE A 315 -0.16 5.36 17.15
CA PHE A 315 1.20 5.64 16.72
C PHE A 315 1.41 5.13 15.29
N VAL A 316 0.88 5.84 14.29
CA VAL A 316 1.30 5.74 12.87
C VAL A 316 1.41 4.29 12.37
N VAL A 317 0.46 3.47 12.79
CA VAL A 317 0.34 2.05 12.44
C VAL A 317 -0.98 1.79 11.77
N LEU A 318 -1.04 0.73 10.99
CA LEU A 318 -2.21 0.25 10.30
C LEU A 318 -2.29 -1.25 10.53
N GLY A 319 -3.49 -1.80 10.73
CA GLY A 319 -3.57 -3.25 10.86
C GLY A 319 -4.89 -3.77 11.36
N ARG A 320 -5.23 -4.96 10.90
CA ARG A 320 -6.29 -5.78 11.46
C ARG A 320 -6.08 -6.00 12.96
N ILE A 321 -4.87 -6.34 13.40
CA ILE A 321 -4.59 -6.63 14.82
C ILE A 321 -4.82 -5.41 15.72
N PRO A 322 -4.21 -4.23 15.47
CA PRO A 322 -4.50 -3.06 16.30
C PRO A 322 -5.96 -2.59 16.17
N LEU A 323 -6.64 -2.80 15.04
CA LEU A 323 -8.07 -2.49 14.91
C LEU A 323 -8.94 -3.42 15.78
N VAL A 324 -8.71 -4.73 15.72
CA VAL A 324 -9.46 -5.74 16.46
C VAL A 324 -9.16 -5.64 17.95
N GLY A 325 -7.93 -5.35 18.34
CA GLY A 325 -7.54 -5.08 19.74
C GLY A 325 -8.32 -3.95 20.42
N ARG A 326 -9.09 -3.16 19.66
CA ARG A 326 -9.95 -2.08 20.18
C ARG A 326 -11.42 -2.47 20.30
N MET A 327 -11.84 -3.64 19.82
CA MET A 327 -13.22 -4.13 19.88
C MET A 327 -13.56 -4.74 21.24
N ILE A 328 -14.85 -4.86 21.56
CA ILE A 328 -15.33 -5.58 22.75
C ILE A 328 -14.72 -6.99 22.80
N ASP A 329 -14.34 -7.43 24.01
CA ASP A 329 -13.79 -8.75 24.31
C ASP A 329 -12.46 -9.07 23.60
N ALA A 330 -11.83 -8.09 22.96
CA ALA A 330 -10.53 -8.27 22.35
C ALA A 330 -9.43 -8.43 23.41
N VAL A 331 -8.47 -9.31 23.14
CA VAL A 331 -7.29 -9.50 23.99
C VAL A 331 -6.08 -8.89 23.28
N PRO A 332 -5.60 -7.71 23.71
CA PRO A 332 -4.34 -7.12 23.29
C PRO A 332 -3.18 -8.13 23.34
N GLY A 333 -2.49 -8.34 22.22
CA GLY A 333 -1.35 -9.27 22.15
C GLY A 333 -1.72 -10.76 22.34
N GLY A 334 -3.01 -11.10 22.35
CA GLY A 334 -3.49 -12.48 22.42
C GLY A 334 -3.14 -13.30 21.17
N PRO A 335 -3.07 -14.64 21.27
CA PRO A 335 -2.75 -15.49 20.13
C PRO A 335 -3.91 -15.53 19.11
N ALA A 336 -3.57 -15.80 17.85
CA ALA A 336 -4.48 -16.20 16.77
C ALA A 336 -5.66 -15.24 16.43
N MET A 337 -6.54 -15.69 15.53
CA MET A 337 -7.73 -14.96 15.10
C MET A 337 -8.74 -14.81 16.24
N GLN A 338 -9.19 -13.59 16.48
CA GLN A 338 -10.24 -13.20 17.43
C GLN A 338 -11.57 -12.99 16.69
N ALA A 339 -12.69 -12.94 17.42
CA ALA A 339 -14.02 -12.76 16.83
C ALA A 339 -14.12 -11.50 15.93
N GLY A 340 -13.47 -10.41 16.35
CA GLY A 340 -13.39 -9.16 15.58
C GLY A 340 -12.73 -9.32 14.21
N ASP A 341 -11.85 -10.31 14.03
CA ASP A 341 -11.21 -10.57 12.73
C ASP A 341 -12.22 -11.00 11.67
N HIS A 342 -13.23 -11.79 12.05
CA HIS A 342 -14.28 -12.20 11.12
C HIS A 342 -15.07 -11.00 10.59
N LEU A 343 -15.29 -9.96 11.42
CA LEU A 343 -15.91 -8.71 10.98
C LEU A 343 -15.04 -7.95 9.98
N VAL A 344 -13.73 -7.88 10.23
CA VAL A 344 -12.77 -7.25 9.31
C VAL A 344 -12.72 -8.02 7.98
N PHE A 345 -12.67 -9.36 8.01
CA PHE A 345 -12.70 -10.18 6.79
C PHE A 345 -14.04 -10.07 6.04
N ALA A 346 -15.16 -9.98 6.74
CA ALA A 346 -16.47 -9.74 6.13
C ALA A 346 -16.51 -8.37 5.43
N LEU A 347 -15.99 -7.31 6.08
CA LEU A 347 -15.85 -6.00 5.47
C LEU A 347 -15.00 -6.03 4.20
N VAL A 348 -13.84 -6.73 4.24
CA VAL A 348 -12.98 -6.95 3.06
C VAL A 348 -13.76 -7.64 1.95
N GLY A 349 -14.46 -8.74 2.25
CA GLY A 349 -15.25 -9.49 1.27
C GLY A 349 -16.34 -8.63 0.61
N LEU A 350 -17.07 -7.84 1.39
CA LEU A 350 -18.10 -6.92 0.90
C LEU A 350 -17.50 -5.81 0.03
N ALA A 351 -16.37 -5.23 0.43
CA ALA A 351 -15.67 -4.21 -0.35
C ALA A 351 -15.10 -4.79 -1.66
N VAL A 352 -14.55 -6.01 -1.64
CA VAL A 352 -14.13 -6.74 -2.86
C VAL A 352 -15.33 -6.95 -3.79
N LEU A 353 -16.46 -7.44 -3.28
CA LEU A 353 -17.68 -7.64 -4.07
C LEU A 353 -18.17 -6.32 -4.69
N TRP A 354 -18.17 -5.23 -3.91
CA TRP A 354 -18.48 -3.90 -4.40
C TRP A 354 -17.55 -3.49 -5.56
N GLY A 355 -16.24 -3.68 -5.38
CA GLY A 355 -15.23 -3.46 -6.41
C GLY A 355 -15.49 -4.26 -7.67
N VAL A 356 -15.73 -5.57 -7.54
CA VAL A 356 -16.01 -6.48 -8.67
C VAL A 356 -17.21 -5.99 -9.48
N LEU A 357 -18.33 -5.66 -8.81
CA LEU A 357 -19.55 -5.20 -9.49
C LEU A 357 -19.33 -3.88 -10.22
N VAL A 358 -18.62 -2.93 -9.61
CA VAL A 358 -18.25 -1.68 -10.30
C VAL A 358 -17.34 -1.98 -11.47
N GLY A 359 -16.29 -2.78 -11.29
CA GLY A 359 -15.34 -3.20 -12.33
C GLY A 359 -16.01 -3.90 -13.51
N MET A 360 -17.02 -4.73 -13.27
CA MET A 360 -17.84 -5.38 -14.31
C MET A 360 -18.70 -4.37 -15.09
N SER A 361 -19.15 -3.28 -14.46
CA SER A 361 -19.95 -2.24 -15.12
C SER A 361 -19.13 -1.35 -16.09
N LEU A 362 -17.80 -1.41 -16.01
CA LEU A 362 -16.91 -0.56 -16.78
C LEU A 362 -16.80 -1.02 -18.25
N ARG A 363 -17.07 -0.14 -19.22
CA ARG A 363 -17.05 -0.49 -20.66
C ARG A 363 -15.64 -0.61 -21.28
N ARG A 364 -14.75 0.35 -21.01
CA ARG A 364 -13.38 0.40 -21.57
C ARG A 364 -12.35 0.61 -20.46
N PRO A 365 -12.10 -0.37 -19.59
CA PRO A 365 -11.08 -0.20 -18.56
C PRO A 365 -9.68 -0.32 -19.18
N ARG A 366 -8.74 0.53 -18.73
CA ARG A 366 -7.33 0.41 -19.09
C ARG A 366 -6.68 -0.62 -18.17
N VAL A 367 -5.97 -1.55 -18.77
CA VAL A 367 -5.46 -2.73 -18.08
C VAL A 367 -4.27 -2.34 -17.20
N GLU A 368 -3.46 -1.41 -17.69
CA GLU A 368 -2.26 -0.92 -17.02
C GLU A 368 -2.60 -0.21 -15.70
N GLU A 369 -3.74 0.48 -15.65
CA GLU A 369 -4.28 1.05 -14.40
C GLU A 369 -4.74 -0.03 -13.44
N ALA A 370 -5.42 -1.07 -13.95
CA ALA A 370 -5.85 -2.19 -13.13
C ALA A 370 -4.65 -3.02 -12.62
N MET A 371 -3.57 -3.10 -13.39
CA MET A 371 -2.31 -3.73 -12.99
C MET A 371 -1.69 -3.01 -11.77
N LEU A 372 -1.58 -1.68 -11.82
CA LEU A 372 -1.09 -0.91 -10.68
C LEU A 372 -2.03 -1.05 -9.47
N ALA A 373 -3.34 -0.96 -9.70
CA ALA A 373 -4.32 -1.09 -8.63
C ALA A 373 -4.30 -2.47 -7.97
N ILE A 374 -4.21 -3.57 -8.73
CA ILE A 374 -4.17 -4.91 -8.13
C ILE A 374 -2.87 -5.13 -7.35
N ALA A 375 -1.74 -4.58 -7.82
CA ALA A 375 -0.46 -4.63 -7.10
C ALA A 375 -0.53 -3.84 -5.79
N GLY A 376 -0.92 -2.57 -5.84
CA GLY A 376 -1.03 -1.74 -4.63
C GLY A 376 -2.02 -2.29 -3.61
N SER A 377 -3.19 -2.72 -4.08
CA SER A 377 -4.18 -3.33 -3.20
C SER A 377 -3.72 -4.66 -2.61
N SER A 378 -3.06 -5.53 -3.37
CA SER A 378 -2.60 -6.82 -2.86
C SER A 378 -1.51 -6.62 -1.81
N LEU A 379 -0.55 -5.73 -2.04
CA LEU A 379 0.49 -5.34 -1.08
C LEU A 379 -0.08 -4.79 0.22
N PHE A 380 -1.09 -3.91 0.12
CA PHE A 380 -1.75 -3.35 1.28
C PHE A 380 -2.52 -4.43 2.05
N LEU A 381 -3.37 -5.22 1.39
CA LEU A 381 -4.20 -6.24 2.04
C LEU A 381 -3.34 -7.33 2.69
N ILE A 382 -2.29 -7.81 2.03
CA ILE A 382 -1.44 -8.85 2.60
C ILE A 382 -0.70 -8.33 3.84
N SER A 383 -0.22 -7.08 3.83
CA SER A 383 0.50 -6.52 4.98
C SER A 383 -0.45 -6.17 6.13
N ILE A 384 -1.50 -5.40 5.83
CA ILE A 384 -2.36 -4.78 6.84
C ILE A 384 -3.43 -5.74 7.35
N VAL A 385 -3.97 -6.61 6.48
CA VAL A 385 -5.03 -7.55 6.87
C VAL A 385 -4.46 -8.93 7.20
N MET A 386 -3.71 -9.54 6.29
CA MET A 386 -3.25 -10.94 6.46
C MET A 386 -2.14 -11.03 7.51
N SER A 387 -1.05 -10.29 7.36
CA SER A 387 -0.01 -10.17 8.39
C SER A 387 -0.52 -9.41 9.63
N GLY A 388 -1.55 -8.58 9.45
CA GLY A 388 -2.31 -7.97 10.53
C GLY A 388 -1.73 -6.67 11.07
N PHE A 389 -0.57 -6.25 10.59
CA PHE A 389 0.13 -5.06 11.05
C PHE A 389 1.05 -4.49 9.97
N GLY A 390 1.20 -3.16 9.97
CA GLY A 390 2.35 -2.50 9.39
C GLY A 390 2.33 -1.00 9.64
N TYR A 391 3.50 -0.39 9.57
CA TYR A 391 3.66 1.06 9.70
C TYR A 391 2.90 1.83 8.62
N ALA A 392 2.54 3.07 8.94
CA ALA A 392 1.67 3.89 8.09
C ALA A 392 2.20 4.11 6.68
N TYR A 393 3.51 4.07 6.45
CA TYR A 393 4.10 4.20 5.11
C TYR A 393 3.53 3.16 4.11
N LYS A 394 2.97 2.04 4.58
CA LYS A 394 2.27 1.06 3.73
C LYS A 394 1.00 1.61 3.07
N ALA A 395 0.40 2.68 3.59
CA ALA A 395 -0.67 3.41 2.90
C ALA A 395 -0.23 3.91 1.51
N CYS A 396 1.07 4.13 1.29
CA CYS A 396 1.61 4.54 0.00
C CYS A 396 1.34 3.52 -1.12
N PHE A 397 1.14 2.23 -0.80
CA PHE A 397 0.74 1.24 -1.80
C PHE A 397 -0.61 1.57 -2.45
N LEU A 398 -1.53 2.23 -1.73
CA LEU A 398 -2.83 2.65 -2.28
C LEU A 398 -2.69 3.71 -3.37
N LEU A 399 -1.56 4.43 -3.44
CA LEU A 399 -1.31 5.43 -4.49
C LEU A 399 -1.23 4.77 -5.88
N LEU A 400 -0.85 3.49 -5.95
CA LEU A 400 -0.86 2.72 -7.19
C LEU A 400 -2.29 2.49 -7.72
N ALA A 401 -3.33 2.53 -6.86
CA ALA A 401 -4.72 2.40 -7.26
C ALA A 401 -5.34 3.72 -7.77
N VAL A 402 -4.74 4.87 -7.45
CA VAL A 402 -5.30 6.20 -7.77
C VAL A 402 -5.53 6.43 -9.27
N PRO A 403 -4.63 6.03 -10.20
CA PRO A 403 -4.88 6.18 -11.63
C PRO A 403 -6.19 5.51 -12.08
N MET A 404 -6.44 4.29 -11.63
CA MET A 404 -7.67 3.54 -11.94
C MET A 404 -8.89 4.22 -11.31
N LEU A 405 -8.84 4.49 -10.00
CA LEU A 405 -9.96 5.06 -9.26
C LEU A 405 -10.37 6.43 -9.82
N SER A 406 -9.40 7.27 -10.19
CA SER A 406 -9.64 8.63 -10.69
C SER A 406 -10.35 8.69 -12.06
N ARG A 407 -10.23 7.66 -12.89
CA ARG A 407 -10.85 7.61 -14.23
C ARG A 407 -12.22 6.95 -14.26
N GLN A 408 -12.59 6.21 -13.22
CA GLN A 408 -13.91 5.57 -13.13
C GLN A 408 -15.06 6.59 -13.07
N GLY A 409 -14.85 7.73 -12.41
CA GLY A 409 -15.88 8.76 -12.22
C GLY A 409 -16.20 9.65 -13.43
N ASN A 410 -15.60 9.45 -14.61
CA ASN A 410 -16.00 10.18 -15.84
C ASN A 410 -17.12 9.48 -16.62
N ARG A 411 -17.80 8.50 -16.03
CA ARG A 411 -18.75 7.61 -16.72
C ARG A 411 -20.19 7.94 -16.37
N ARG A 412 -21.11 7.66 -17.30
CA ARG A 412 -22.57 7.82 -17.13
C ARG A 412 -23.18 6.97 -15.99
N SER A 413 -22.40 6.16 -15.28
CA SER A 413 -22.88 5.34 -14.16
C SER A 413 -22.72 6.11 -12.84
N ARG A 414 -23.84 6.47 -12.20
CA ARG A 414 -23.85 7.13 -10.89
C ARG A 414 -23.13 6.30 -9.83
N ALA A 415 -23.31 4.98 -9.85
CA ALA A 415 -22.63 4.06 -8.93
C ALA A 415 -21.10 4.11 -9.09
N ALA A 416 -20.60 4.14 -10.33
CA ALA A 416 -19.15 4.21 -10.57
C ALA A 416 -18.55 5.57 -10.19
N LEU A 417 -19.28 6.67 -10.39
CA LEU A 417 -18.88 7.99 -9.90
C LEU A 417 -18.83 8.02 -8.37
N TYR A 418 -19.89 7.57 -7.72
CA TYR A 418 -19.98 7.47 -6.27
C TYR A 418 -18.79 6.66 -5.70
N SER A 419 -18.60 5.43 -6.16
CA SER A 419 -17.50 4.58 -5.71
C SER A 419 -16.14 5.20 -5.95
N SER A 420 -15.90 5.78 -7.13
CA SER A 420 -14.66 6.49 -7.45
C SER A 420 -14.36 7.61 -6.45
N LEU A 421 -15.37 8.41 -6.11
CA LEU A 421 -15.21 9.52 -5.16
C LEU A 421 -14.98 9.03 -3.74
N VAL A 422 -15.78 8.08 -3.25
CA VAL A 422 -15.58 7.50 -1.90
C VAL A 422 -14.19 6.91 -1.79
N MET A 423 -13.74 6.10 -2.76
CA MET A 423 -12.42 5.47 -2.67
C MET A 423 -11.28 6.48 -2.72
N LEU A 424 -11.38 7.53 -3.54
CA LEU A 424 -10.38 8.60 -3.58
C LEU A 424 -10.31 9.37 -2.26
N LEU A 425 -11.46 9.63 -1.63
CA LEU A 425 -11.52 10.23 -0.30
C LEU A 425 -10.89 9.32 0.75
N LEU A 426 -11.20 8.01 0.74
CA LEU A 426 -10.62 7.05 1.67
C LEU A 426 -9.10 6.91 1.49
N VAL A 427 -8.59 6.93 0.26
CA VAL A 427 -7.14 6.96 -0.01
C VAL A 427 -6.52 8.25 0.54
N GLY A 428 -7.16 9.40 0.32
CA GLY A 428 -6.71 10.68 0.88
C GLY A 428 -6.68 10.70 2.41
N ILE A 429 -7.73 10.20 3.05
CA ILE A 429 -7.82 10.04 4.51
C ILE A 429 -6.68 9.16 5.02
N CYS A 430 -6.50 7.98 4.42
CA CYS A 430 -5.43 7.05 4.76
C CYS A 430 -4.03 7.64 4.50
N SER A 431 -3.92 8.65 3.63
CA SER A 431 -2.66 9.33 3.33
C SER A 431 -2.33 10.50 4.27
N ILE A 432 -3.26 10.92 5.15
CA ILE A 432 -3.00 12.03 6.08
C ILE A 432 -3.26 11.60 7.53
N VAL A 433 -4.41 11.00 7.82
CA VAL A 433 -4.94 10.83 9.19
C VAL A 433 -4.45 9.54 9.84
N VAL A 434 -3.20 9.17 9.64
CA VAL A 434 -2.63 7.90 10.15
C VAL A 434 -2.33 7.90 11.64
N TRP A 435 -2.49 9.04 12.30
CA TRP A 435 -2.51 9.14 13.76
C TRP A 435 -3.85 8.67 14.37
N ASN A 436 -4.88 8.44 13.57
CA ASN A 436 -6.08 7.71 14.01
C ASN A 436 -6.04 6.33 13.35
N THR A 437 -5.53 5.35 14.08
CA THR A 437 -5.30 3.99 13.55
C THR A 437 -6.58 3.36 13.05
N THR A 438 -7.68 3.56 13.78
CA THR A 438 -9.01 3.03 13.44
C THR A 438 -9.49 3.57 12.10
N LEU A 439 -9.49 4.89 11.94
CA LEU A 439 -9.90 5.59 10.73
C LEU A 439 -9.01 5.20 9.54
N ALA A 440 -7.69 5.30 9.70
CA ALA A 440 -6.75 5.04 8.62
C ALA A 440 -6.76 3.57 8.18
N THR A 441 -6.86 2.63 9.13
CA THR A 441 -6.99 1.19 8.83
C THR A 441 -8.29 0.91 8.09
N LEU A 442 -9.44 1.36 8.60
CA LEU A 442 -10.74 1.12 7.94
C LEU A 442 -10.78 1.75 6.53
N ALA A 443 -10.35 3.00 6.40
CA ALA A 443 -10.30 3.68 5.10
C ALA A 443 -9.40 2.95 4.11
N GLY A 444 -8.19 2.57 4.54
CA GLY A 444 -7.23 1.84 3.72
C GLY A 444 -7.72 0.45 3.32
N VAL A 445 -8.27 -0.32 4.26
CA VAL A 445 -8.79 -1.68 4.02
C VAL A 445 -9.95 -1.65 3.01
N ILE A 446 -10.92 -0.75 3.18
CA ILE A 446 -12.05 -0.61 2.25
C ILE A 446 -11.56 -0.20 0.86
N ALA A 447 -10.67 0.81 0.78
CA ALA A 447 -10.12 1.29 -0.48
C ALA A 447 -9.32 0.20 -1.21
N ALA A 448 -8.45 -0.51 -0.48
CA ALA A 448 -7.64 -1.60 -1.01
C ALA A 448 -8.51 -2.75 -1.53
N ALA A 449 -9.45 -3.23 -0.72
CA ALA A 449 -10.35 -4.33 -1.04
C ALA A 449 -11.23 -4.01 -2.26
N PHE A 450 -11.80 -2.81 -2.31
CA PHE A 450 -12.54 -2.34 -3.47
C PHE A 450 -11.66 -2.30 -4.72
N ALA A 451 -10.48 -1.67 -4.64
CA ALA A 451 -9.59 -1.55 -5.78
C ALA A 451 -9.07 -2.91 -6.25
N PHE A 452 -8.86 -3.87 -5.34
CA PHE A 452 -8.55 -5.27 -5.66
C PHE A 452 -9.68 -5.92 -6.47
N GLY A 453 -10.91 -5.87 -5.96
CA GLY A 453 -12.07 -6.45 -6.65
C GLY A 453 -12.31 -5.83 -8.03
N ALA A 454 -12.23 -4.50 -8.12
CA ALA A 454 -12.42 -3.78 -9.37
C ALA A 454 -11.34 -4.10 -10.41
N SER A 455 -10.07 -4.12 -10.00
CA SER A 455 -8.94 -4.43 -10.88
C SER A 455 -8.95 -5.89 -11.33
N ALA A 456 -9.22 -6.84 -10.42
CA ALA A 456 -9.37 -8.25 -10.76
C ALA A 456 -10.47 -8.47 -11.81
N ALA A 457 -11.65 -7.85 -11.62
CA ALA A 457 -12.74 -7.95 -12.59
C ALA A 457 -12.36 -7.37 -13.97
N ILE A 458 -11.62 -6.26 -14.00
CA ILE A 458 -11.09 -5.66 -15.24
C ILE A 458 -10.12 -6.62 -15.94
N ILE A 459 -9.14 -7.14 -15.19
CA ILE A 459 -8.11 -8.03 -15.71
C ILE A 459 -8.74 -9.33 -16.22
N ILE A 460 -9.61 -9.98 -15.47
CA ILE A 460 -10.27 -11.22 -15.92
C ILE A 460 -11.08 -11.00 -17.20
N ARG A 461 -11.85 -9.90 -17.28
CA ARG A 461 -12.66 -9.60 -18.48
C ARG A 461 -11.81 -9.37 -19.72
N SER A 462 -10.67 -8.72 -19.55
CA SER A 462 -9.76 -8.44 -20.66
C SER A 462 -9.13 -9.71 -21.26
N LEU A 463 -8.90 -10.76 -20.45
CA LEU A 463 -8.43 -12.05 -20.94
C LEU A 463 -9.47 -12.76 -21.81
N ARG A 464 -10.75 -12.69 -21.41
CA ARG A 464 -11.86 -13.31 -22.15
C ARG A 464 -12.05 -12.71 -23.54
N SER A 465 -11.72 -11.43 -23.74
CA SER A 465 -11.88 -10.78 -25.05
C SER A 465 -11.05 -11.41 -26.17
N ILE A 466 -9.94 -12.08 -25.83
CA ILE A 466 -9.05 -12.75 -26.79
C ILE A 466 -9.56 -14.13 -27.19
N THR A 467 -10.17 -14.87 -26.26
CA THR A 467 -10.69 -16.22 -26.53
C THR A 467 -11.87 -16.18 -27.51
N TRP A 468 -12.63 -15.09 -27.54
CA TRP A 468 -13.71 -14.89 -28.52
C TRP A 468 -13.18 -14.45 -29.89
N ALA A 469 -12.15 -13.62 -29.95
CA ALA A 469 -11.56 -13.19 -31.22
C ALA A 469 -10.88 -14.34 -31.99
N LYS A 470 -10.42 -15.38 -31.30
CA LYS A 470 -9.87 -16.60 -31.92
C LYS A 470 -10.93 -17.63 -32.35
N ARG A 471 -12.22 -17.38 -32.08
CA ARG A 471 -13.35 -18.28 -32.45
C ARG A 471 -14.18 -17.77 -33.62
N LEU A 472 -13.81 -16.64 -34.23
CA LEU A 472 -14.40 -16.22 -35.49
C LEU A 472 -13.52 -16.81 -36.61
N PRO A 473 -14.07 -17.69 -37.46
CA PRO A 473 -13.37 -18.24 -38.61
C PRO A 473 -13.01 -17.16 -39.64
#